data_AF-A0A661V9F1-F1
#
_entry.id   AF-A0A661V9F1-F1
#
_cell.length_a   1.000
_cell.length_b   1.000
_cell.length_c   1.000
_cell.angle_alpha   90.00
_cell.angle_beta   90.00
_cell.angle_gamma   90.00
#
_symmetry.space_group_name_H-M   'P 1'
#
loop_
_entity.id
_entity.type
_entity.pdbx_description
1 polymer ?
#
loop_
_entity_poly.entity_id
_entity_poly.type
_entity_poly.pdbx_seq_one_letter_code
_entity_poly.pdbx_strand_id
1 'polypeptide(L)'
;MFERKECTIMDPGQRQQVKTIFEDFLRRRLDRVEELNLDDLNLNPFLYRLLSHELGFRDARSIVKWRMEQFFERGTVTSFGGVLEDIARVFSEGTGVEGADIMKTKDGVRYYIQIKSGPNTVPKEMATQISTLLQSAQRRNRGSVALFGMCYGNEEQVSSIVRRYVNVDYLIGREFWEFISGEADCIDQIYEIAAEVSCTFRDEKGRTLTQALDDKADDLASEFEQLYAASGSEMWQSLLDRNS
;
A
#
# COMPACT_ATOMS: atom_id res chain seq x y z
N MET A 1 -36.43 10.50 -10.90
CA MET A 1 -36.55 10.38 -9.43
C MET A 1 -35.52 9.37 -9.02
N PHE A 2 -34.31 9.81 -8.66
CA PHE A 2 -33.29 8.90 -8.14
C PHE A 2 -33.66 8.67 -6.67
N GLU A 3 -34.15 7.48 -6.35
CA GLU A 3 -34.23 7.04 -4.97
C GLU A 3 -32.83 7.18 -4.36
N ARG A 4 -32.70 8.04 -3.36
CA ARG A 4 -31.53 8.01 -2.48
C ARG A 4 -31.59 6.65 -1.79
N LYS A 5 -30.73 5.71 -2.20
CA LYS A 5 -30.45 4.50 -1.42
C LYS A 5 -30.21 4.96 0.03
N GLU A 6 -30.85 4.31 1.00
CA GLU A 6 -30.57 4.57 2.40
C GLU A 6 -29.06 4.35 2.63
N CYS A 7 -28.37 5.39 3.09
CA CYS A 7 -26.96 5.33 3.42
C CYS A 7 -26.83 4.45 4.68
N THR A 8 -26.50 3.18 4.51
CA THR A 8 -26.29 2.28 5.64
C THR A 8 -24.98 2.65 6.34
N ILE A 9 -25.07 2.89 7.65
CA ILE A 9 -23.90 3.16 8.48
C ILE A 9 -23.19 1.83 8.76
N MET A 10 -21.88 1.78 8.49
CA MET A 10 -21.00 0.65 8.79
C MET A 10 -21.08 0.28 10.26
N ASP A 11 -21.10 -1.01 10.56
CA ASP A 11 -21.09 -1.52 11.93
C ASP A 11 -19.96 -0.87 12.76
N PRO A 12 -20.24 -0.36 13.97
CA PRO A 12 -19.23 0.31 14.80
C PRO A 12 -17.99 -0.56 15.08
N GLY A 13 -18.16 -1.88 15.21
CA GLY A 13 -17.05 -2.81 15.40
C GLY A 13 -16.17 -2.90 14.15
N GLN A 14 -16.78 -3.06 12.98
CA GLN A 14 -16.06 -3.04 11.70
C GLN A 14 -15.33 -1.70 11.48
N ARG A 15 -16.02 -0.58 11.74
CA ARG A 15 -15.42 0.76 11.62
C ARG A 15 -14.19 0.89 12.50
N GLN A 16 -14.26 0.43 13.75
CA GLN A 16 -13.13 0.49 14.67
C GLN A 16 -11.97 -0.41 14.21
N GLN A 17 -12.26 -1.60 13.66
CA GLN A 17 -11.22 -2.48 13.10
C GLN A 17 -10.50 -1.83 11.91
N VAL A 18 -11.24 -1.24 10.97
CA VAL A 18 -10.65 -0.52 9.82
C VAL A 18 -9.78 0.64 10.29
N LYS A 19 -10.26 1.42 11.28
CA LYS A 19 -9.48 2.51 11.88
C LYS A 19 -8.16 2.01 12.47
N THR A 20 -8.21 0.94 13.28
CA THR A 20 -7.01 0.34 13.89
C THR A 20 -6.03 -0.14 12.81
N ILE A 21 -6.51 -0.78 11.74
CA ILE A 21 -5.66 -1.25 10.63
C ILE A 21 -4.90 -0.07 9.98
N PHE A 22 -5.56 1.07 9.74
CA PHE A 22 -4.89 2.26 9.20
C PHE A 22 -3.89 2.88 10.17
N GLU A 23 -4.22 2.97 11.46
CA GLU A 23 -3.28 3.49 12.46
C GLU A 23 -2.04 2.58 12.59
N ASP A 24 -2.22 1.27 12.64
CA ASP A 24 -1.13 0.29 12.72
C ASP A 24 -0.26 0.28 11.45
N PHE A 25 -0.85 0.57 10.30
CA PHE A 25 -0.07 0.81 9.09
C PHE A 25 0.88 2.00 9.27
N LEU A 26 0.36 3.15 9.72
CA LEU A 26 1.17 4.35 9.92
C LEU A 26 2.25 4.16 10.99
N ARG A 27 1.93 3.49 12.11
CA ARG A 27 2.91 3.11 13.15
C ARG A 27 4.06 2.29 12.56
N ARG A 28 3.74 1.19 11.86
CA ARG A 28 4.75 0.33 11.20
C ARG A 28 5.57 1.06 10.12
N ARG A 29 5.06 2.13 9.52
CA ARG A 29 5.85 2.97 8.58
C ARG A 29 6.80 3.88 9.33
N LEU A 30 6.35 4.43 10.46
CA LEU A 30 7.20 5.25 11.31
C LEU A 30 8.32 4.43 11.96
N ASP A 31 8.01 3.28 12.55
CA ASP A 31 9.01 2.39 13.17
C ASP A 31 10.14 2.08 12.19
N ARG A 32 9.76 1.78 10.94
CA ARG A 32 10.73 1.48 9.88
C ARG A 32 11.60 2.67 9.52
N VAL A 33 11.09 3.89 9.64
CA VAL A 33 11.88 5.11 9.43
C VAL A 33 12.79 5.38 10.62
N GLU A 34 12.32 5.19 11.85
CA GLU A 34 13.14 5.40 13.05
C GLU A 34 14.35 4.44 13.08
N GLU A 35 14.19 3.22 12.58
CA GLU A 35 15.25 2.21 12.44
C GLU A 35 16.28 2.51 11.33
N LEU A 36 16.01 3.45 10.42
CA LEU A 36 16.93 3.73 9.30
C LEU A 36 18.27 4.26 9.80
N ASN A 37 19.35 3.78 9.23
CA ASN A 37 20.66 4.43 9.33
C ASN A 37 21.10 4.86 7.93
N LEU A 38 22.17 5.66 7.84
CA LEU A 38 22.59 6.18 6.54
C LEU A 38 22.94 5.09 5.53
N ASP A 39 23.53 3.99 6.00
CA ASP A 39 23.92 2.84 5.16
C ASP A 39 22.70 2.17 4.49
N ASP A 40 21.53 2.19 5.13
CA ASP A 40 20.29 1.64 4.56
C ASP A 40 19.83 2.44 3.32
N LEU A 41 20.27 3.69 3.18
CA LEU A 41 19.85 4.56 2.08
C LEU A 41 20.51 4.20 0.74
N ASN A 42 21.58 3.39 0.72
CA ASN A 42 22.24 2.91 -0.52
C ASN A 42 22.42 4.03 -1.56
N LEU A 43 23.33 4.96 -1.27
CA LEU A 43 23.47 6.18 -2.04
C LEU A 43 24.15 5.90 -3.39
N ASN A 44 23.50 6.26 -4.50
CA ASN A 44 24.10 6.15 -5.83
C ASN A 44 24.80 7.46 -6.22
N PRO A 45 26.15 7.52 -6.20
CA PRO A 45 26.88 8.77 -6.42
C PRO A 45 26.64 9.37 -7.81
N PHE A 46 26.49 8.54 -8.84
CA PHE A 46 26.22 8.99 -10.20
C PHE A 46 24.84 9.62 -10.33
N LEU A 47 23.82 9.01 -9.71
CA LEU A 47 22.46 9.53 -9.71
C LEU A 47 22.40 10.91 -9.04
N TYR A 48 22.93 11.03 -7.83
CA TYR A 48 22.92 12.31 -7.11
C TYR A 48 23.74 13.37 -7.82
N ARG A 49 24.90 13.00 -8.37
CA ARG A 49 25.71 13.95 -9.13
C ARG A 49 24.97 14.45 -10.37
N LEU A 50 24.36 13.55 -11.14
CA LEU A 50 23.58 13.88 -12.34
C LEU A 50 22.40 14.81 -12.01
N LEU A 51 21.69 14.54 -10.92
CA LEU A 51 20.48 15.28 -10.53
C LEU A 51 20.76 16.52 -9.66
N SER A 52 22.01 16.75 -9.26
CA SER A 52 22.37 17.75 -8.26
C SER A 52 21.86 19.17 -8.57
N HIS A 53 22.00 19.61 -9.82
CA HIS A 53 21.50 20.91 -10.25
C HIS A 53 19.98 20.93 -10.47
N GLU A 54 19.44 19.87 -11.08
CA GLU A 54 18.03 19.77 -11.45
C GLU A 54 17.09 19.69 -10.23
N LEU A 55 17.53 19.00 -9.18
CA LEU A 55 16.77 18.80 -7.94
C LEU A 55 17.32 19.60 -6.76
N GLY A 56 18.35 20.42 -6.99
CA GLY A 56 18.89 21.32 -5.96
C GLY A 56 19.59 20.60 -4.81
N PHE A 57 20.26 19.47 -5.06
CA PHE A 57 21.07 18.79 -4.05
C PHE A 57 22.34 19.60 -3.76
N ARG A 58 22.27 20.46 -2.75
CA ARG A 58 23.34 21.41 -2.40
C ARG A 58 24.10 21.01 -1.13
N ASP A 59 23.45 20.24 -0.28
CA ASP A 59 23.92 19.86 1.04
C ASP A 59 23.43 18.45 1.45
N ALA A 60 23.98 17.94 2.55
CA ALA A 60 23.62 16.65 3.13
C ALA A 60 22.10 16.49 3.32
N ARG A 61 21.45 17.49 3.91
CA ARG A 61 20.01 17.45 4.22
C ARG A 61 19.15 17.31 2.98
N SER A 62 19.46 18.03 1.89
CA SER A 62 18.72 17.95 0.63
C SER A 62 18.78 16.55 -0.01
N ILE A 63 19.94 15.88 0.06
CA ILE A 63 20.14 14.51 -0.44
C ILE A 63 19.38 13.51 0.46
N VAL A 64 19.59 13.60 1.78
CA VAL A 64 18.99 12.69 2.75
C VAL A 64 17.47 12.79 2.73
N LYS A 65 16.90 14.00 2.77
CA LYS A 65 15.45 14.21 2.73
C LYS A 65 14.83 13.59 1.49
N TRP A 66 15.35 13.91 0.30
CA TRP A 66 14.84 13.33 -0.94
C TRP A 66 14.94 11.80 -0.93
N ARG A 67 16.06 11.24 -0.46
CA ARG A 67 16.25 9.78 -0.44
C ARG A 67 15.33 9.09 0.56
N MET A 68 15.05 9.71 1.70
CA MET A 68 14.09 9.24 2.69
C MET A 68 12.67 9.29 2.16
N GLU A 69 12.26 10.38 1.51
CA GLU A 69 10.94 10.47 0.86
C GLU A 69 10.74 9.31 -0.14
N GLN A 70 11.77 9.03 -0.94
CA GLN A 70 11.78 7.90 -1.88
C GLN A 70 11.74 6.53 -1.17
N PHE A 71 12.43 6.38 -0.03
CA PHE A 71 12.37 5.15 0.77
C PHE A 71 10.96 4.95 1.34
N PHE A 72 10.41 6.01 1.94
CA PHE A 72 9.11 6.02 2.59
C PHE A 72 8.00 5.74 1.58
N GLU A 73 8.01 6.40 0.43
CA GLU A 73 7.03 6.23 -0.64
C GLU A 73 6.98 4.80 -1.16
N ARG A 74 8.13 4.21 -1.55
CA ARG A 74 8.18 2.82 -2.00
C ARG A 74 7.70 1.83 -0.95
N GLY A 75 8.13 2.02 0.30
CA GLY A 75 7.72 1.17 1.42
C GLY A 75 6.22 1.26 1.68
N THR A 76 5.66 2.46 1.60
CA THR A 76 4.24 2.76 1.79
C THR A 76 3.42 2.09 0.67
N VAL A 77 3.73 2.36 -0.60
CA VAL A 77 3.00 1.82 -1.76
C VAL A 77 3.03 0.29 -1.76
N THR A 78 4.18 -0.32 -1.50
CA THR A 78 4.33 -1.79 -1.51
C THR A 78 3.50 -2.45 -0.41
N SER A 79 3.51 -1.90 0.81
CA SER A 79 2.84 -2.51 1.96
C SER A 79 1.34 -2.17 2.05
N PHE A 80 0.88 -1.09 1.41
CA PHE A 80 -0.53 -0.70 1.44
C PHE A 80 -1.45 -1.73 0.78
N GLY A 81 -0.94 -2.57 -0.13
CA GLY A 81 -1.71 -3.67 -0.68
C GLY A 81 -2.19 -4.67 0.38
N GLY A 82 -1.34 -4.97 1.37
CA GLY A 82 -1.71 -5.81 2.51
C GLY A 82 -2.73 -5.12 3.42
N VAL A 83 -2.65 -3.79 3.59
CA VAL A 83 -3.63 -3.02 4.36
C VAL A 83 -5.03 -3.16 3.78
N LEU A 84 -5.18 -3.03 2.46
CA LEU A 84 -6.48 -3.18 1.80
C LEU A 84 -7.00 -4.63 1.87
N GLU A 85 -6.11 -5.62 1.84
CA GLU A 85 -6.46 -7.02 2.07
C GLU A 85 -6.95 -7.25 3.50
N ASP A 86 -6.25 -6.72 4.51
CA ASP A 86 -6.64 -6.78 5.92
C ASP A 86 -8.00 -6.12 6.15
N ILE A 87 -8.26 -4.98 5.50
CA ILE A 87 -9.57 -4.32 5.54
C ILE A 87 -10.64 -5.19 4.87
N ALA A 88 -10.35 -5.83 3.74
CA ALA A 88 -11.31 -6.72 3.09
C ALA A 88 -11.68 -7.93 3.98
N ARG A 89 -10.74 -8.41 4.82
CA ARG A 89 -11.00 -9.47 5.81
C ARG A 89 -12.03 -9.07 6.87
N VAL A 90 -12.18 -7.78 7.19
CA VAL A 90 -13.20 -7.27 8.13
C VAL A 90 -14.64 -7.54 7.63
N PHE A 91 -14.82 -7.59 6.32
CA PHE A 91 -16.14 -7.76 5.67
C PHE A 91 -16.38 -9.18 5.13
N SER A 92 -15.44 -10.08 5.33
CA SER A 92 -15.43 -11.40 4.70
C SER A 92 -15.10 -12.52 5.68
N GLU A 93 -15.31 -13.74 5.24
CA GLU A 93 -15.02 -14.96 5.99
C GLU A 93 -13.58 -15.39 5.73
N GLY A 94 -12.95 -15.99 6.74
CA GLY A 94 -11.64 -16.62 6.59
C GLY A 94 -11.70 -17.82 5.64
N THR A 95 -10.57 -18.11 4.98
CA THR A 95 -10.44 -19.25 4.06
C THR A 95 -9.15 -20.01 4.31
N GLY A 96 -9.23 -21.35 4.24
CA GLY A 96 -8.07 -22.25 4.19
C GLY A 96 -7.75 -22.72 2.77
N VAL A 97 -8.41 -22.15 1.75
CA VAL A 97 -8.25 -22.55 0.36
C VAL A 97 -7.09 -21.78 -0.26
N GLU A 98 -6.06 -22.53 -0.65
CA GLU A 98 -4.90 -22.00 -1.36
C GLU A 98 -5.29 -21.19 -2.60
N GLY A 99 -4.74 -19.97 -2.70
CA GLY A 99 -5.02 -19.01 -3.78
C GLY A 99 -6.22 -18.09 -3.54
N ALA A 100 -6.93 -18.24 -2.42
CA ALA A 100 -7.96 -17.30 -2.01
C ALA A 100 -7.48 -16.56 -0.75
N ASP A 101 -7.49 -15.24 -0.80
CA ASP A 101 -7.15 -14.42 0.35
C ASP A 101 -8.35 -14.35 1.31
N ILE A 102 -9.57 -14.26 0.76
CA ILE A 102 -10.83 -14.23 1.51
C ILE A 102 -11.87 -15.19 0.92
N MET A 103 -12.92 -15.45 1.69
CA MET A 103 -14.13 -16.12 1.22
C MET A 103 -15.37 -15.31 1.57
N LYS A 104 -16.39 -15.34 0.72
CA LYS A 104 -17.68 -14.71 0.99
C LYS A 104 -18.81 -15.66 0.63
N THR A 105 -19.76 -15.87 1.54
CA THR A 105 -21.02 -16.54 1.19
C THR A 105 -22.08 -15.51 0.83
N LYS A 106 -22.66 -15.64 -0.37
CA LYS A 106 -23.78 -14.80 -0.84
C LYS A 106 -24.79 -15.67 -1.57
N ASP A 107 -26.06 -15.55 -1.21
CA ASP A 107 -27.16 -16.33 -1.78
C ASP A 107 -26.92 -17.86 -1.79
N GLY A 108 -26.26 -18.37 -0.74
CA GLY A 108 -25.90 -19.79 -0.61
C GLY A 108 -24.71 -20.24 -1.44
N VAL A 109 -24.07 -19.34 -2.20
CA VAL A 109 -22.87 -19.61 -3.00
C VAL A 109 -21.63 -19.11 -2.26
N ARG A 110 -20.57 -19.93 -2.23
CA ARG A 110 -19.26 -19.55 -1.69
C ARG A 110 -18.40 -18.95 -2.79
N TYR A 111 -17.85 -17.76 -2.54
CA TYR A 111 -16.96 -17.04 -3.42
C TYR A 111 -15.56 -17.05 -2.82
N TYR A 112 -14.60 -17.65 -3.53
CA TYR A 112 -13.18 -17.65 -3.16
C TYR A 112 -12.48 -16.54 -3.93
N ILE A 113 -11.89 -15.59 -3.21
CA ILE A 113 -11.43 -14.33 -3.82
C ILE A 113 -9.95 -14.14 -3.56
N GLN A 114 -9.17 -13.95 -4.64
CA GLN A 114 -7.81 -13.43 -4.56
C GLN A 114 -7.85 -11.91 -4.69
N ILE A 115 -7.19 -11.20 -3.79
CA ILE A 115 -7.19 -9.74 -3.72
C ILE A 115 -5.88 -9.19 -4.29
N LYS A 116 -6.02 -8.08 -5.02
CA LYS A 116 -4.94 -7.14 -5.31
C LYS A 116 -5.41 -5.72 -5.05
N SER A 117 -4.45 -4.84 -4.77
CA SER A 117 -4.77 -3.46 -4.42
C SER A 117 -5.46 -2.73 -5.58
N GLY A 118 -4.99 -2.91 -6.82
CA GLY A 118 -5.50 -2.15 -7.96
C GLY A 118 -5.40 -2.87 -9.31
N PRO A 119 -5.70 -2.16 -10.41
CA PRO A 119 -5.94 -2.77 -11.72
C PRO A 119 -4.69 -3.08 -12.57
N ASN A 120 -3.52 -2.55 -12.17
CA ASN A 120 -2.26 -2.61 -12.91
C ASN A 120 -1.14 -3.35 -12.15
N THR A 121 -1.50 -4.25 -11.24
CA THR A 121 -0.58 -4.68 -10.17
C THR A 121 0.17 -5.99 -10.42
N VAL A 122 -0.10 -6.72 -11.50
CA VAL A 122 0.43 -8.10 -11.66
C VAL A 122 1.19 -8.30 -12.97
N PRO A 123 2.44 -8.81 -12.90
CA PRO A 123 3.12 -9.38 -14.06
C PRO A 123 2.34 -10.57 -14.64
N LYS A 124 2.60 -10.90 -15.90
CA LYS A 124 1.90 -11.99 -16.61
C LYS A 124 2.00 -13.33 -15.91
N GLU A 125 3.18 -13.66 -15.37
CA GLU A 125 3.45 -14.92 -14.69
C GLU A 125 2.56 -15.04 -13.44
N MET A 126 2.45 -13.95 -12.68
CA MET A 126 1.61 -13.88 -11.50
C MET A 126 0.13 -13.94 -11.85
N ALA A 127 -0.31 -13.25 -12.91
CA ALA A 127 -1.70 -13.33 -13.39
C ALA A 127 -2.10 -14.77 -13.75
N THR A 128 -1.21 -15.49 -14.44
CA THR A 128 -1.42 -16.90 -14.83
C THR A 128 -1.46 -17.82 -13.59
N GLN A 129 -0.58 -17.57 -12.61
CA GLN A 129 -0.57 -18.31 -11.36
C GLN A 129 -1.86 -18.10 -10.55
N ILE A 130 -2.31 -16.86 -10.40
CA ILE A 130 -3.57 -16.51 -9.73
C ILE A 130 -4.74 -17.24 -10.40
N SER A 131 -4.83 -17.15 -11.74
CA SER A 131 -5.86 -17.86 -12.50
C SER A 131 -5.85 -19.36 -12.22
N THR A 132 -4.67 -19.97 -12.19
CA THR A 132 -4.51 -21.41 -11.97
C THR A 132 -4.96 -21.82 -10.57
N LEU A 133 -4.55 -21.06 -9.55
CA LEU A 133 -4.90 -21.33 -8.16
C LEU A 133 -6.40 -21.17 -7.92
N LEU A 134 -7.01 -20.10 -8.42
CA LEU A 134 -8.44 -19.85 -8.30
C LEU A 134 -9.29 -20.91 -9.02
N GLN A 135 -8.91 -21.31 -10.24
CA GLN A 135 -9.59 -22.41 -10.92
C GLN A 135 -9.39 -23.76 -10.21
N SER A 136 -8.26 -23.97 -9.54
CA SER A 136 -8.02 -25.14 -8.70
C SER A 136 -8.91 -25.12 -7.45
N ALA A 137 -9.02 -23.97 -6.78
CA ALA A 137 -9.91 -23.74 -5.65
C ALA A 137 -11.36 -24.06 -6.01
N GLN A 138 -11.85 -23.56 -7.15
CA GLN A 138 -13.20 -23.81 -7.63
C GLN A 138 -13.46 -25.29 -7.94
N ARG A 139 -12.49 -26.00 -8.54
CA ARG A 139 -12.60 -27.45 -8.83
C ARG A 139 -12.66 -28.29 -7.56
N ARG A 140 -11.85 -27.95 -6.54
CA ARG A 140 -11.81 -28.66 -5.24
C ARG A 140 -13.08 -28.40 -4.42
N ASN A 141 -13.68 -27.22 -4.57
CA ASN A 141 -14.87 -26.81 -3.82
C ASN A 141 -16.07 -26.67 -4.77
N ARG A 142 -16.67 -27.79 -5.16
CA ARG A 142 -17.80 -27.81 -6.10
C ARG A 142 -18.95 -26.90 -5.64
N GLY A 143 -19.52 -26.16 -6.59
CA GLY A 143 -20.58 -25.17 -6.32
C GLY A 143 -20.08 -23.81 -5.82
N SER A 144 -18.76 -23.61 -5.71
CA SER A 144 -18.18 -22.29 -5.46
C SER A 144 -17.90 -21.53 -6.75
N VAL A 145 -17.68 -20.23 -6.59
CA VAL A 145 -17.22 -19.31 -7.64
C VAL A 145 -15.87 -18.76 -7.23
N ALA A 146 -14.95 -18.66 -8.17
CA ALA A 146 -13.68 -17.96 -7.95
C ALA A 146 -13.76 -16.54 -8.52
N LEU A 147 -13.26 -15.57 -7.77
CA LEU A 147 -13.23 -14.16 -8.18
C LEU A 147 -11.84 -13.56 -7.99
N PHE A 148 -11.54 -12.56 -8.81
CA PHE A 148 -10.39 -11.69 -8.61
C PHE A 148 -10.87 -10.30 -8.15
N GLY A 149 -10.47 -9.89 -6.95
CA GLY A 149 -10.88 -8.61 -6.35
C GLY A 149 -9.80 -7.54 -6.49
N MET A 150 -10.19 -6.34 -6.93
CA MET A 150 -9.32 -5.17 -7.01
C MET A 150 -9.88 -4.06 -6.11
N CYS A 151 -9.12 -3.61 -5.11
CA CYS A 151 -9.62 -2.71 -4.07
C CYS A 151 -9.88 -1.27 -4.55
N TYR A 152 -9.22 -0.79 -5.60
CA TYR A 152 -9.47 0.52 -6.19
C TYR A 152 -9.39 0.49 -7.71
N GLY A 153 -9.84 1.58 -8.34
CA GLY A 153 -9.83 1.78 -9.79
C GLY A 153 -11.21 1.59 -10.42
N ASN A 154 -11.23 1.56 -11.75
CA ASN A 154 -12.43 1.30 -12.54
C ASN A 154 -12.12 0.34 -13.70
N GLU A 155 -13.18 -0.15 -14.35
CA GLU A 155 -13.10 -1.12 -15.45
C GLU A 155 -12.10 -0.71 -16.54
N GLU A 156 -12.11 0.55 -16.97
CA GLU A 156 -11.23 1.05 -18.05
C GLU A 156 -9.74 0.98 -17.68
N GLN A 157 -9.42 1.01 -16.39
CA GLN A 157 -8.05 0.93 -15.89
C GLN A 157 -7.52 -0.49 -15.79
N VAL A 158 -8.38 -1.51 -15.89
CA VAL A 158 -7.98 -2.93 -15.78
C VAL A 158 -7.00 -3.28 -16.89
N SER A 159 -5.79 -3.67 -16.48
CA SER A 159 -4.70 -3.95 -17.42
C SER A 159 -5.06 -5.04 -18.43
N SER A 160 -4.50 -4.92 -19.63
CA SER A 160 -4.62 -5.95 -20.66
C SER A 160 -4.07 -7.31 -20.22
N ILE A 161 -3.12 -7.33 -19.27
CA ILE A 161 -2.59 -8.55 -18.66
C ILE A 161 -3.67 -9.24 -17.83
N VAL A 162 -4.33 -8.52 -16.91
CA VAL A 162 -5.42 -9.09 -16.10
C VAL A 162 -6.52 -9.62 -17.00
N ARG A 163 -7.00 -8.79 -17.96
CA ARG A 163 -8.05 -9.17 -18.91
C ARG A 163 -7.73 -10.43 -19.72
N ARG A 164 -6.45 -10.69 -20.01
CA ARG A 164 -6.02 -11.79 -20.88
C ARG A 164 -5.62 -13.05 -20.13
N TYR A 165 -5.09 -12.93 -18.92
CA TYR A 165 -4.43 -14.03 -18.21
C TYR A 165 -5.11 -14.43 -16.91
N VAL A 166 -5.98 -13.59 -16.34
CA VAL A 166 -6.83 -13.96 -15.21
C VAL A 166 -8.14 -14.50 -15.75
N ASN A 167 -8.26 -15.83 -15.85
CA ASN A 167 -9.42 -16.51 -16.46
C ASN A 167 -10.48 -16.87 -15.42
N VAL A 168 -10.89 -15.87 -14.65
CA VAL A 168 -12.03 -15.87 -13.71
C VAL A 168 -12.66 -14.49 -13.74
N ASP A 169 -13.92 -14.36 -13.31
CA ASP A 169 -14.57 -13.07 -13.18
C ASP A 169 -13.86 -12.20 -12.13
N TYR A 170 -13.97 -10.88 -12.27
CA TYR A 170 -13.36 -9.93 -11.37
C TYR A 170 -14.32 -8.82 -10.96
N LEU A 171 -14.02 -8.22 -9.81
CA LEU A 171 -14.72 -7.06 -9.27
C LEU A 171 -13.69 -5.98 -8.94
N ILE A 172 -14.05 -4.72 -9.15
CA ILE A 172 -13.13 -3.58 -8.97
C ILE A 172 -13.76 -2.43 -8.20
N GLY A 173 -12.97 -1.81 -7.33
CA GLY A 173 -13.33 -0.60 -6.60
C GLY A 173 -14.65 -0.77 -5.86
N ARG A 174 -15.60 0.14 -6.12
CA ARG A 174 -16.90 0.16 -5.44
C ARG A 174 -17.65 -1.17 -5.54
N GLU A 175 -17.63 -1.83 -6.69
CA GLU A 175 -18.32 -3.10 -6.90
C GLU A 175 -17.74 -4.22 -6.02
N PHE A 176 -16.41 -4.25 -5.87
CA PHE A 176 -15.74 -5.19 -4.99
C PHE A 176 -16.14 -4.98 -3.53
N TRP A 177 -16.09 -3.74 -3.05
CA TRP A 177 -16.44 -3.41 -1.66
C TRP A 177 -17.92 -3.64 -1.37
N GLU A 178 -18.83 -3.26 -2.27
CA GLU A 178 -20.26 -3.54 -2.15
C GLU A 178 -20.53 -5.06 -2.13
N PHE A 179 -19.82 -5.83 -2.95
CA PHE A 179 -19.99 -7.28 -2.99
C PHE A 179 -19.61 -7.96 -1.67
N ILE A 180 -18.44 -7.61 -1.10
CA ILE A 180 -17.97 -8.28 0.12
C ILE A 180 -18.69 -7.76 1.38
N SER A 181 -19.07 -6.48 1.43
CA SER A 181 -19.74 -5.92 2.61
C SER A 181 -21.25 -6.14 2.60
N GLY A 182 -21.87 -6.16 1.42
CA GLY A 182 -23.32 -6.04 1.27
C GLY A 182 -23.81 -4.59 1.24
N GLU A 183 -22.92 -3.61 1.35
CA GLU A 183 -23.26 -2.19 1.51
C GLU A 183 -22.66 -1.33 0.37
N ALA A 184 -23.51 -0.58 -0.33
CA ALA A 184 -23.12 0.21 -1.50
C ALA A 184 -22.12 1.35 -1.19
N ASP A 185 -22.18 1.87 0.03
CA ASP A 185 -21.37 3.01 0.49
C ASP A 185 -20.14 2.56 1.32
N CYS A 186 -19.83 1.26 1.34
CA CYS A 186 -18.72 0.70 2.12
C CYS A 186 -17.38 1.37 1.79
N ILE A 187 -17.06 1.53 0.49
CA ILE A 187 -15.79 2.16 0.06
C ILE A 187 -15.70 3.62 0.52
N ASP A 188 -16.81 4.36 0.49
CA ASP A 188 -16.83 5.77 0.91
C ASP A 188 -16.58 5.88 2.41
N GLN A 189 -17.17 4.98 3.19
CA GLN A 189 -16.94 4.94 4.64
C GLN A 189 -15.49 4.55 4.98
N ILE A 190 -14.89 3.59 4.28
CA ILE A 190 -13.46 3.27 4.44
C ILE A 190 -12.59 4.51 4.12
N TYR A 191 -12.93 5.24 3.06
CA TYR A 191 -12.22 6.46 2.67
C TYR A 191 -12.32 7.56 3.73
N GLU A 192 -13.50 7.78 4.31
CA GLU A 192 -13.71 8.73 5.41
C GLU A 192 -12.95 8.33 6.69
N ILE A 193 -12.86 7.03 7.00
CA ILE A 193 -12.03 6.56 8.12
C ILE A 193 -10.55 6.90 7.87
N ALA A 194 -10.06 6.72 6.65
CA ALA A 194 -8.69 7.09 6.29
C ALA A 194 -8.46 8.61 6.46
N ALA A 195 -9.41 9.44 6.05
CA ALA A 195 -9.37 10.89 6.25
C ALA A 195 -9.33 11.27 7.74
N GLU A 196 -10.15 10.63 8.57
CA GLU A 196 -10.14 10.81 10.03
C GLU A 196 -8.76 10.47 10.61
N VAL A 197 -8.24 9.28 10.30
CA VAL A 197 -6.92 8.83 10.78
C VAL A 197 -5.82 9.79 10.33
N SER A 198 -5.87 10.30 9.10
CA SER A 198 -4.89 11.27 8.60
C SER A 198 -4.82 12.55 9.45
N CYS A 199 -5.94 12.98 10.04
CA CYS A 199 -6.01 14.14 10.92
C CYS A 199 -5.58 13.82 12.36
N THR A 200 -6.00 12.65 12.87
CA THR A 200 -5.87 12.30 14.28
C THR A 200 -4.60 11.55 14.63
N PHE A 201 -3.94 10.91 13.65
CA PHE A 201 -2.76 10.08 13.90
C PHE A 201 -1.65 10.88 14.57
N ARG A 202 -1.12 10.33 15.66
CA ARG A 202 0.08 10.78 16.35
C ARG A 202 0.90 9.55 16.76
N ASP A 203 2.22 9.68 16.71
CA ASP A 203 3.10 8.66 17.25
C ASP A 203 3.06 8.64 18.80
N GLU A 204 3.80 7.71 19.41
CA GLU A 204 3.88 7.57 20.87
C GLU A 204 4.43 8.83 21.57
N LYS A 205 5.16 9.68 20.85
CA LYS A 205 5.75 10.94 21.31
C LYS A 205 4.84 12.14 21.03
N GLY A 206 3.65 11.93 20.45
CA GLY A 206 2.70 12.99 20.09
C GLY A 206 3.03 13.74 18.80
N ARG A 207 3.98 13.26 17.99
CA ARG A 207 4.38 13.87 16.71
C ARG A 207 3.45 13.43 15.59
N THR A 208 3.29 14.31 14.61
CA THR A 208 2.77 13.95 13.29
C THR A 208 3.79 13.13 12.52
N LEU A 209 3.34 12.42 11.48
CA LEU A 209 4.24 11.69 10.58
C LEU A 209 5.29 12.62 9.97
N THR A 210 4.89 13.80 9.48
CA THR A 210 5.82 14.79 8.89
C THR A 210 6.92 15.21 9.86
N GLN A 211 6.56 15.52 11.11
CA GLN A 211 7.54 15.90 12.13
C GLN A 211 8.54 14.78 12.37
N ALA A 212 8.06 13.54 12.52
CA ALA A 212 8.96 12.42 12.78
C ALA A 212 9.87 12.09 11.57
N LEU A 213 9.39 12.28 10.33
CA LEU A 213 10.22 12.15 9.13
C LEU A 213 11.28 13.26 9.06
N ASP A 214 10.92 14.51 9.36
CA ASP A 214 11.85 15.64 9.35
C ASP A 214 12.92 15.51 10.46
N ASP A 215 12.52 15.10 11.68
CA ASP A 215 13.46 14.83 12.78
C ASP A 215 14.49 13.77 12.35
N LYS A 216 14.03 12.66 11.78
CA LYS A 216 14.91 11.58 11.33
C LYS A 216 15.79 12.00 10.15
N ALA A 217 15.30 12.88 9.28
CA ALA A 217 16.11 13.44 8.20
C ALA A 217 17.26 14.31 8.73
N ASP A 218 17.07 14.98 9.85
CA ASP A 218 18.11 15.81 10.48
C ASP A 218 19.16 14.96 11.19
N ASP A 219 18.74 13.88 11.83
CA ASP A 219 19.66 12.88 12.39
C ASP A 219 20.52 12.26 11.29
N LEU A 220 19.90 11.77 10.20
CA LEU A 220 20.61 11.15 9.08
C LEU A 220 21.45 12.15 8.27
N ALA A 221 21.04 13.42 8.20
CA ALA A 221 21.87 14.47 7.61
C ALA A 221 23.14 14.64 8.43
N SER A 222 23.04 14.69 9.76
CA SER A 222 24.21 14.79 10.64
C SER A 222 25.17 13.60 10.49
N GLU A 223 24.65 12.38 10.33
CA GLU A 223 25.45 11.19 10.00
C GLU A 223 26.12 11.33 8.62
N PHE A 224 25.38 11.85 7.63
CA PHE A 224 25.91 12.08 6.29
C PHE A 224 27.06 13.08 6.31
N GLU A 225 26.95 14.20 7.03
CA GLU A 225 28.01 15.21 7.10
C GLU A 225 29.31 14.64 7.68
N GLN A 226 29.22 13.74 8.66
CA GLN A 226 30.41 13.11 9.27
C GLN A 226 31.15 12.20 8.30
N LEU A 227 30.43 11.54 7.39
CA LEU A 227 31.00 10.58 6.45
C LEU A 227 31.42 11.24 5.13
N TYR A 228 30.62 12.18 4.66
CA TYR A 228 30.71 12.74 3.32
C TYR A 228 31.12 14.21 3.29
N ALA A 229 31.05 14.97 4.38
CA ALA A 229 31.07 16.43 4.46
C ALA A 229 29.71 17.09 4.13
N ALA A 230 29.52 18.33 4.62
CA ALA A 230 28.23 19.01 4.61
C ALA A 230 27.75 19.48 3.23
N SER A 231 28.67 19.92 2.37
CA SER A 231 28.36 20.43 1.03
C SER A 231 29.61 20.55 0.15
N GLY A 232 29.43 20.98 -1.10
CA GLY A 232 30.53 21.37 -1.98
C GLY A 232 31.29 20.20 -2.61
N SER A 233 32.49 20.47 -3.12
CA SER A 233 33.29 19.48 -3.86
C SER A 233 33.74 18.31 -2.99
N GLU A 234 34.03 18.55 -1.71
CA GLU A 234 34.41 17.51 -0.76
C GLU A 234 33.27 16.51 -0.53
N MET A 235 32.04 17.02 -0.43
CA MET A 235 30.83 16.19 -0.38
C MET A 235 30.74 15.23 -1.56
N TRP A 236 30.88 15.76 -2.78
CA TRP A 236 30.76 14.95 -3.99
C TRP A 236 31.90 13.94 -4.13
N GLN A 237 33.12 14.32 -3.74
CA GLN A 237 34.26 13.42 -3.82
C GLN A 237 34.11 12.27 -2.83
N SER A 238 33.78 12.57 -1.57
CA SER A 238 33.55 11.54 -0.55
C SER A 238 32.38 10.62 -0.92
N LEU A 239 31.33 11.17 -1.54
CA LEU A 239 30.17 10.38 -2.00
C LEU A 239 30.59 9.38 -3.07
N LEU A 240 31.44 9.79 -4.01
CA LEU A 240 32.01 8.88 -5.01
C LEU A 240 32.91 7.84 -4.34
N ASP A 241 33.91 8.27 -3.57
CA ASP A 241 34.96 7.40 -3.03
C ASP A 241 34.43 6.29 -2.12
N ARG A 242 33.34 6.56 -1.37
CA ARG A 242 32.75 5.58 -0.45
C ARG A 242 31.70 4.68 -1.11
N ASN A 243 31.20 5.02 -2.30
CA ASN A 243 30.11 4.30 -2.97
C ASN A 243 30.52 3.79 -4.37
N SER A 244 31.82 3.62 -4.63
CA SER A 244 32.38 3.08 -5.89
C SER A 244 33.38 1.97 -5.64
#